data_AF-A0A536GI20-F1
#
_entry.id   AF-A0A536GI20-F1
#
_cell.length_a   1.000
_cell.length_b   1.000
_cell.length_c   1.000
_cell.angle_alpha   90.00
_cell.angle_beta   90.00
_cell.angle_gamma   90.00
#
_symmetry.space_group_name_H-M   'P 1'
#
loop_
_entity.id
_entity.type
_entity.pdbx_description
1 polymer ?
#
loop_
_entity_poly.entity_id
_entity_poly.type
_entity_poly.pdbx_seq_one_letter_code
_entity_poly.pdbx_strand_id
1 'polypeptide(L)' 'MRLWDPLAVRELSALLGDPVFRGRGVPRGDGRPVLLIPGFLAGDWTMRVLHGWLGRIG' A
#
# COMPACT_ATOMS: atom_id res chain seq x y z
N MET A 1 -17.01 -3.90 1.90
CA MET A 1 -15.70 -4.54 2.17
C MET A 1 -15.62 -4.81 3.66
N ARG A 2 -15.65 -6.08 4.10
CA ARG A 2 -15.74 -6.43 5.51
C ARG A 2 -14.32 -6.48 6.07
N LEU A 3 -13.84 -5.35 6.62
CA LEU A 3 -12.52 -5.21 7.27
C LEU A 3 -12.30 -6.16 8.49
N TRP A 4 -13.28 -7.00 8.78
CA TRP A 4 -13.34 -7.91 9.92
C TRP A 4 -13.00 -9.35 9.54
N ASP A 5 -12.54 -9.59 8.30
CA ASP A 5 -11.96 -10.88 7.93
C ASP A 5 -10.65 -11.09 8.72
N PRO A 6 -10.53 -12.14 9.55
CA PRO A 6 -9.36 -12.36 10.39
C PRO A 6 -8.06 -12.56 9.58
N LEU A 7 -8.16 -13.12 8.37
CA LEU A 7 -7.02 -13.29 7.48
C LEU A 7 -6.57 -11.92 6.95
N ALA A 8 -7.50 -11.08 6.51
CA ALA A 8 -7.19 -9.74 6.02
C ALA A 8 -6.51 -8.86 7.09
N VAL A 9 -6.98 -8.94 8.34
CA VAL A 9 -6.34 -8.23 9.47
C VAL A 9 -4.91 -8.74 9.72
N ARG A 10 -4.71 -10.06 9.64
CA ARG A 10 -3.38 -10.67 9.80
C ARG A 10 -2.43 -10.24 8.69
N GLU A 11 -2.87 -10.28 7.44
CA GLU A 11 -2.08 -9.87 6.28
C GLU A 11 -1.72 -8.39 6.34
N LEU A 12 -2.67 -7.53 6.70
CA LEU A 12 -2.40 -6.11 6.88
C LEU A 12 -1.38 -5.89 8.01
N SER A 13 -1.52 -6.59 9.13
CA SER A 13 -0.58 -6.47 10.25
C SER A 13 0.84 -6.92 9.87
N ALA A 14 0.96 -8.01 9.12
CA ALA A 14 2.22 -8.49 8.58
C ALA A 14 2.85 -7.46 7.62
N LEU A 15 2.05 -6.94 6.67
CA LEU A 15 2.49 -5.92 5.72
C LEU A 15 2.99 -4.65 6.43
N LEU A 16 2.25 -4.15 7.43
CA LEU A 16 2.65 -2.98 8.20
C LEU A 16 3.93 -3.21 9.01
N GLY A 17 4.22 -4.46 9.37
CA GLY A 17 5.43 -4.90 10.07
C GLY A 17 6.64 -5.10 9.15
N ASP A 18 6.44 -5.23 7.85
CA ASP A 18 7.47 -5.63 6.90
C ASP A 18 8.52 -4.51 6.65
N PRO A 19 9.83 -4.83 6.64
CA PRO A 19 10.88 -3.83 6.40
C PRO A 19 10.80 -3.18 5.01
N VAL A 20 10.41 -3.93 3.97
CA VAL A 20 10.23 -3.44 2.59
C VAL A 20 9.07 -2.46 2.52
N PHE A 21 7.97 -2.75 3.21
CA PHE A 21 6.84 -1.82 3.30
C PHE A 21 7.22 -0.52 4.03
N ARG A 22 8.21 -0.57 4.92
CA ARG A 22 8.81 0.61 5.56
C ARG A 22 9.91 1.28 4.73
N GLY A 23 10.19 0.78 3.52
CA GLY A 23 11.21 1.30 2.61
C GLY A 23 12.66 0.90 2.94
N ARG A 24 12.87 -0.04 3.87
CA ARG A 24 14.22 -0.50 4.21
C ARG A 24 14.75 -1.41 3.10
N GLY A 25 15.93 -1.08 2.58
CA GLY A 25 16.55 -1.84 1.48
C GLY A 25 15.88 -1.63 0.12
N VAL A 26 14.93 -0.69 0.02
CA VAL A 26 14.28 -0.33 -1.25
C VAL A 26 14.98 0.90 -1.82
N PRO A 27 15.55 0.83 -3.03
CA PRO A 27 16.08 2.00 -3.72
C PRO A 27 15.01 3.07 -3.89
N ARG A 28 15.39 4.35 -3.79
CA ARG A 28 14.45 5.43 -4.06
C ARG A 28 14.02 5.45 -5.51
N GLY A 29 12.76 5.78 -5.78
CA GLY A 29 12.31 6.04 -7.13
C GLY A 29 12.89 7.31 -7.71
N ASP A 30 12.68 7.48 -9.01
CA ASP A 30 13.25 8.56 -9.82
C ASP A 30 12.32 9.79 -9.93
N GLY A 31 11.30 9.88 -9.08
CA GLY A 31 10.39 11.02 -8.99
C GLY A 31 9.36 11.10 -10.11
N ARG A 32 9.20 10.05 -10.93
CA ARG A 32 8.15 10.01 -11.95
C ARG A 32 6.77 9.92 -11.31
N PRO A 33 5.76 10.64 -11.85
CA PRO A 33 4.41 10.55 -11.35
C PRO A 33 3.83 9.14 -11.60
N VAL A 34 3.16 8.58 -10.58
CA VAL A 34 2.44 7.31 -10.66
C VAL A 34 0.95 7.59 -10.42
N LEU A 35 0.11 7.28 -11.41
CA LEU A 35 -1.34 7.36 -11.29
C LEU A 35 -1.91 6.04 -10.76
N LEU A 36 -2.63 6.10 -9.64
CA LEU A 36 -3.35 4.96 -9.09
C LEU A 36 -4.79 4.97 -9.61
N ILE A 37 -5.23 3.83 -10.14
CA ILE A 37 -6.59 3.64 -10.68
C ILE A 37 -7.27 2.55 -9.84
N PRO A 38 -8.34 2.87 -9.10
CA PRO A 38 -9.11 1.87 -8.37
C PRO A 38 -9.77 0.85 -9.31
N GLY A 39 -10.07 -0.34 -8.77
CA GLY A 39 -10.88 -1.33 -9.48
C GLY A 39 -12.32 -0.86 -9.71
N PHE A 40 -13.06 -1.55 -10.58
CA PHE A 40 -14.47 -1.26 -10.87
C PHE A 40 -15.31 -1.20 -9.57
N LEU A 41 -16.05 -0.10 -9.39
CA LEU A 41 -16.86 0.22 -8.20
C LEU A 41 -16.06 0.38 -6.88
N ALA A 42 -14.74 0.37 -6.92
CA ALA A 42 -13.91 0.72 -5.77
C ALA A 42 -13.69 2.23 -5.71
N GLY A 43 -13.59 2.77 -4.49
CA GLY A 43 -13.19 4.16 -4.28
C GLY A 43 -11.68 4.29 -4.11
N ASP A 44 -11.15 5.51 -4.29
CA ASP A 44 -9.73 5.85 -4.12
C ASP A 44 -9.16 5.42 -2.76
N TRP A 45 -10.00 5.35 -1.74
CA TRP A 45 -9.61 4.90 -0.41
C TRP A 45 -8.99 3.50 -0.42
N THR A 46 -9.37 2.64 -1.36
CA THR A 46 -8.82 1.29 -1.53
C THR A 46 -7.34 1.31 -1.93
N MET A 47 -6.86 2.41 -2.51
CA MET A 47 -5.47 2.59 -2.94
C MET A 47 -4.57 3.22 -1.87
N ARG A 48 -5.11 3.62 -0.71
CA ARG A 48 -4.37 4.38 0.32
C ARG A 48 -3.10 3.69 0.82
N VAL A 49 -3.14 2.36 0.98
CA VAL A 49 -1.98 1.59 1.45
C VAL A 49 -0.85 1.66 0.42
N LEU A 50 -1.16 1.45 -0.85
CA LEU A 50 -0.20 1.53 -1.96
C LEU A 50 0.31 2.96 -2.16
N HIS A 51 -0.59 3.94 -2.16
CA HIS A 51 -0.23 5.37 -2.23
C HIS A 51 0.77 5.75 -1.14
N GLY A 52 0.51 5.34 0.11
CA GLY A 52 1.41 5.61 1.23
C GLY A 52 2.77 4.91 1.10
N TRP A 53 2.82 3.72 0.52
CA TRP A 53 4.09 3.03 0.26
C TRP A 53 4.89 3.71 -0.85
N LEU A 54 4.28 4.01 -1.99
CA LEU A 54 4.90 4.77 -3.08
C LEU A 54 5.47 6.10 -2.57
N GLY A 55 4.70 6.85 -1.77
CA GLY A 55 5.19 8.09 -1.16
C GLY A 55 6.36 7.91 -0.18
N ARG A 56 6.55 6.73 0.42
CA ARG A 56 7.71 6.44 1.28
C ARG A 56 8.95 6.09 0.47
N ILE A 57 8.79 5.31 -0.60
CA ILE A 57 9.93 4.86 -1.41
C ILE A 57 10.34 5.90 -2.46
N GLY A 58 9.47 6.87 -2.76
CA GLY A 58 9.72 7.91 -3.75
C GLY A 58 9.39 7.42 -5.15
#